data_AF-A0A3N4B533-F1
#
_entry.id   AF-A0A3N4B533-F1
#
_cell.length_a   1.000
_cell.length_b   1.000
_cell.length_c   1.000
_cell.angle_alpha   90.00
_cell.angle_beta   90.00
_cell.angle_gamma   90.00
#
_symmetry.space_group_name_H-M   'P 1'
#
loop_
_entity.id
_entity.type
_entity.pdbx_description
1 polymer ?
#
loop_
_entity_poly.entity_id
_entity_poly.type
_entity_poly.pdbx_seq_one_letter_code
_entity_poly.pdbx_strand_id
1 'polypeptide(L)'
;MLNRPSESPFNLGHAIFSKKNTLAWFVLAVALLTTLLAWQYLHTREQASAQRQFEIVTSDIASSIRKRMVDHEQILLGATGLIDASEVVTRQEWKRQIERLRLAEHYPGIMGVGYSAVIAPENLAAFEADVQAEGFPGFRVHPEGERALYTSILFLEPFSGRNLAAFGFDMYSEPTRRQAMQAAASSGQTRVTGAVKLLQETHGEVQAGILMYVPVYTSERSLATDSLRNSALKGFVYSPYRMGDLLDGILGEENVRID
;
A
#
# COMPACT_ATOMS: atom_id res chain seq x y z
N MET A 1 -26.60 8.05 96.32
CA MET A 1 -27.14 7.04 95.38
C MET A 1 -27.89 7.77 94.29
N LEU A 2 -27.46 7.66 93.02
CA LEU A 2 -28.30 7.73 91.80
C LEU A 2 -27.37 7.51 90.61
N ASN A 3 -27.22 6.24 90.24
CA ASN A 3 -26.43 5.74 89.13
C ASN A 3 -27.30 5.85 87.86
N ARG A 4 -26.89 6.67 86.86
CA ARG A 4 -27.53 6.68 85.53
C ARG A 4 -26.86 5.60 84.69
N PRO A 5 -27.57 4.56 84.20
CA PRO A 5 -26.98 3.61 83.29
C PRO A 5 -26.80 4.24 81.90
N SER A 6 -25.63 3.95 81.35
CA SER A 6 -25.12 4.27 80.02
C SER A 6 -26.03 3.77 78.89
N GLU A 7 -26.17 4.58 77.85
CA GLU A 7 -26.63 4.17 76.53
C GLU A 7 -25.79 2.97 76.03
N SER A 8 -26.46 1.92 75.57
CA SER A 8 -25.84 0.81 74.84
C SER A 8 -26.44 0.74 73.42
N PRO A 9 -25.63 0.36 72.42
CA PRO A 9 -25.83 0.78 71.05
C PRO A 9 -26.96 -0.01 70.39
N PHE A 10 -27.72 0.70 69.55
CA PHE A 10 -28.65 0.16 68.58
C PHE A 10 -28.08 -1.14 67.95
N ASN A 11 -28.71 -2.26 68.29
CA ASN A 11 -28.34 -3.60 67.81
C ASN A 11 -28.86 -3.79 66.37
N LEU A 12 -28.29 -3.03 65.42
CA LEU A 12 -28.74 -2.96 64.02
C LEU A 12 -28.71 -4.33 63.33
N GLY A 13 -27.77 -5.21 63.69
CA GLY A 13 -27.54 -6.48 63.00
C GLY A 13 -28.69 -7.49 63.12
N HIS A 14 -29.40 -7.55 64.26
CA HIS A 14 -30.48 -8.53 64.47
C HIS A 14 -31.84 -8.06 63.94
N ALA A 15 -32.06 -6.75 63.80
CA ALA A 15 -33.30 -6.20 63.22
C ALA A 15 -33.37 -6.39 61.70
N ILE A 16 -32.20 -6.45 61.04
CA ILE A 16 -32.09 -6.54 59.58
C ILE A 16 -32.45 -7.96 59.07
N PHE A 17 -32.21 -9.01 59.86
CA PHE A 17 -32.41 -10.43 59.49
C PHE A 17 -33.59 -11.12 60.22
N SER A 18 -34.66 -10.39 60.56
CA SER A 18 -35.87 -11.01 61.12
C SER A 18 -36.67 -11.79 60.05
N LYS A 19 -37.47 -12.80 60.45
CA LYS A 19 -38.38 -13.54 59.54
C LYS A 19 -39.35 -12.65 58.75
N LYS A 20 -39.58 -11.40 59.17
CA LYS A 20 -40.44 -10.43 58.47
C LYS A 20 -39.74 -9.73 57.30
N ASN A 21 -38.40 -9.69 57.30
CA ASN A 21 -37.61 -9.01 56.28
C ASN A 21 -37.12 -9.94 55.16
N THR A 22 -37.42 -11.24 55.24
CA THR A 22 -37.03 -12.25 54.23
C THR A 22 -37.58 -11.93 52.85
N LEU A 23 -38.82 -11.41 52.77
CA LEU A 23 -39.43 -10.97 51.51
C LEU A 23 -38.68 -9.79 50.90
N ALA A 24 -38.26 -8.81 51.71
CA ALA A 24 -37.49 -7.66 51.25
C ALA A 24 -36.11 -8.07 50.73
N TRP A 25 -35.43 -8.98 51.43
CA TRP A 25 -34.16 -9.56 50.96
C TRP A 25 -34.31 -10.37 49.68
N PHE A 26 -35.41 -11.11 49.52
CA PHE A 26 -35.70 -11.84 48.29
C PHE A 26 -35.92 -10.88 47.11
N VAL A 27 -36.74 -9.85 47.28
CA VAL A 27 -36.98 -8.82 46.25
C VAL A 27 -35.68 -8.14 45.86
N LEU A 28 -34.83 -7.78 46.83
CA LEU A 28 -33.52 -7.20 46.58
C LEU A 28 -32.61 -8.16 45.80
N ALA A 29 -32.55 -9.44 46.19
CA ALA A 29 -31.74 -10.43 45.49
C ALA A 29 -32.19 -10.61 44.04
N VAL A 30 -33.51 -10.63 43.78
CA VAL A 30 -34.06 -10.70 42.42
C VAL A 30 -33.74 -9.44 41.61
N ALA A 31 -33.86 -8.25 42.21
CA ALA A 31 -33.51 -6.99 41.56
C ALA A 31 -32.01 -6.91 41.21
N LEU A 32 -31.13 -7.35 42.11
CA LEU A 32 -29.69 -7.42 41.86
C LEU A 32 -29.35 -8.45 40.78
N LEU A 33 -29.99 -9.63 40.82
CA LEU A 33 -29.77 -10.68 39.82
C LEU A 33 -30.21 -10.23 38.43
N THR A 34 -31.38 -9.62 38.31
CA THR A 34 -31.88 -9.08 37.03
C THR A 34 -30.98 -7.96 36.50
N THR A 35 -30.51 -7.06 37.37
CA THR A 35 -29.55 -6.00 37.00
C THR A 35 -28.23 -6.59 36.52
N LEU A 36 -27.68 -7.59 37.23
CA LEU A 36 -26.43 -8.26 36.85
C LEU A 36 -26.56 -8.95 35.49
N LEU A 37 -27.65 -9.67 35.25
CA LEU A 37 -27.92 -10.33 33.97
C LEU A 37 -28.09 -9.33 32.83
N ALA A 38 -28.84 -8.25 33.06
CA ALA A 38 -29.01 -7.18 32.07
C ALA A 38 -27.67 -6.51 31.74
N TRP A 39 -26.84 -6.23 32.75
CA TRP A 39 -25.51 -5.66 32.58
C TRP A 39 -24.58 -6.59 31.79
N GLN A 40 -24.53 -7.88 32.13
CA GLN A 40 -23.73 -8.87 31.39
C GLN A 40 -24.18 -8.98 29.94
N TYR A 41 -25.50 -9.00 29.70
CA TYR A 41 -26.07 -9.07 28.36
C TYR A 41 -25.73 -7.83 27.52
N LEU A 42 -25.89 -6.63 28.09
CA LEU A 42 -25.55 -5.37 27.45
C LEU A 42 -24.05 -5.29 27.16
N HIS A 43 -23.21 -5.62 28.13
CA HIS A 43 -21.75 -5.56 27.98
C HIS A 43 -21.25 -6.52 26.88
N THR A 44 -21.78 -7.74 26.84
CA THR A 44 -21.44 -8.71 25.79
C THR A 44 -21.91 -8.23 24.41
N ARG A 45 -23.08 -7.59 24.35
CA ARG A 45 -23.61 -7.02 23.10
C ARG A 45 -22.81 -5.83 22.61
N GLU A 46 -22.39 -4.93 23.50
CA GLU A 46 -21.53 -3.81 23.14
C GLU A 46 -20.19 -4.30 22.59
N GLN A 47 -19.54 -5.26 23.26
CA GLN A 47 -18.29 -5.86 22.77
C GLN A 47 -18.47 -6.54 21.41
N ALA A 48 -19.53 -7.34 21.25
CA ALA A 48 -19.83 -7.99 19.98
C ALA A 48 -20.21 -6.98 18.88
N SER A 49 -20.79 -5.84 19.23
CA SER A 49 -21.08 -4.75 18.28
C SER A 49 -19.80 -4.03 17.88
N ALA A 50 -18.93 -3.70 18.83
CA ALA A 50 -17.64 -3.05 18.57
C ALA A 50 -16.74 -3.93 17.70
N GLN A 51 -16.68 -5.24 17.97
CA GLN A 51 -15.91 -6.18 17.17
C GLN A 51 -16.43 -6.29 15.74
N ARG A 52 -17.75 -6.37 15.56
CA ARG A 52 -18.36 -6.39 14.21
C ARG A 52 -18.10 -5.09 13.45
N GLN A 53 -18.21 -3.95 14.12
CA GLN A 53 -17.90 -2.65 13.50
C GLN A 53 -16.43 -2.58 13.07
N PHE A 54 -15.52 -3.06 13.92
CA PHE A 54 -14.10 -3.14 13.59
C PHE A 54 -13.84 -4.04 12.37
N GLU A 55 -14.47 -5.22 12.31
CA GLU A 55 -14.35 -6.14 11.18
C GLU A 55 -14.88 -5.54 9.87
N ILE A 56 -16.02 -4.85 9.92
CA ILE A 56 -16.59 -4.15 8.75
C ILE A 56 -15.60 -3.08 8.26
N VAL A 57 -15.19 -2.17 9.14
CA VAL A 57 -14.30 -1.05 8.77
C VAL A 57 -12.96 -1.56 8.24
N THR A 58 -12.36 -2.56 8.89
CA THR A 58 -11.07 -3.11 8.43
C THR A 58 -11.21 -3.86 7.09
N SER A 59 -12.32 -4.57 6.89
CA SER A 59 -12.58 -5.25 5.62
C SER A 59 -12.83 -4.25 4.48
N ASP A 60 -13.55 -3.17 4.76
CA ASP A 60 -13.83 -2.11 3.80
C ASP A 60 -12.54 -1.42 3.37
N ILE A 61 -11.71 -1.00 4.34
CA ILE A 61 -10.39 -0.40 4.07
C ILE A 61 -9.51 -1.34 3.23
N ALA A 62 -9.43 -2.63 3.60
CA ALA A 62 -8.64 -3.61 2.85
C ALA A 62 -9.16 -3.81 1.42
N SER A 63 -10.48 -3.78 1.23
CA SER A 63 -11.13 -3.84 -0.08
C SER A 63 -10.81 -2.61 -0.92
N SER A 64 -10.91 -1.42 -0.34
CA SER A 64 -10.60 -0.14 -0.98
C SER A 64 -9.13 -0.06 -1.41
N ILE A 65 -8.19 -0.52 -0.58
CA ILE A 65 -6.78 -0.63 -0.95
C ILE A 65 -6.60 -1.60 -2.13
N ARG A 66 -7.20 -2.79 -2.05
CA ARG A 66 -7.10 -3.79 -3.13
C ARG A 66 -7.64 -3.25 -4.44
N LYS A 67 -8.82 -2.63 -4.42
CA LYS A 67 -9.46 -2.05 -5.60
C LYS A 67 -8.54 -1.00 -6.24
N ARG A 68 -8.01 -0.08 -5.44
CA ARG A 68 -7.08 0.95 -5.93
C ARG A 68 -5.83 0.35 -6.58
N MET A 69 -5.27 -0.69 -5.99
CA MET A 69 -4.09 -1.37 -6.56
C MET A 69 -4.41 -2.09 -7.87
N VAL A 70 -5.60 -2.70 -7.99
CA VAL A 70 -6.06 -3.31 -9.25
C VAL A 70 -6.26 -2.24 -10.32
N ASP A 71 -6.87 -1.11 -9.99
CA ASP A 71 -7.07 -0.01 -10.94
C ASP A 71 -5.72 0.51 -11.47
N HIS A 72 -4.73 0.68 -10.57
CA HIS A 72 -3.39 1.09 -10.94
C HIS A 72 -2.66 0.03 -11.79
N GLU A 73 -2.85 -1.26 -11.51
CA GLU A 73 -2.33 -2.35 -12.33
C GLU A 73 -2.87 -2.27 -13.76
N GLN A 74 -4.17 -2.03 -13.94
CA GLN A 74 -4.78 -1.89 -15.27
C GLN A 74 -4.18 -0.74 -16.08
N ILE A 75 -3.79 0.36 -15.43
CA ILE A 75 -3.10 1.48 -16.08
C ILE A 75 -1.73 1.03 -16.61
N LEU A 76 -0.95 0.32 -15.78
CA LEU A 76 0.37 -0.14 -16.18
C LEU A 76 0.28 -1.17 -17.29
N LEU A 77 -0.67 -2.11 -17.22
CA LEU A 77 -0.96 -3.05 -18.30
C LEU A 77 -1.37 -2.32 -19.59
N GLY A 78 -2.21 -1.29 -19.50
CA GLY A 78 -2.54 -0.45 -20.65
C GLY A 78 -1.33 0.26 -21.25
N ALA A 79 -0.37 0.68 -20.42
CA ALA A 79 0.87 1.31 -20.86
C ALA A 79 1.88 0.31 -21.47
N THR A 80 1.87 -0.98 -21.08
CA THR A 80 2.71 -1.99 -21.78
C THR A 80 2.30 -2.14 -23.22
N GLY A 81 1.01 -1.99 -23.54
CA GLY A 81 0.49 -2.11 -24.91
C GLY A 81 1.19 -1.21 -25.91
N LEU A 82 1.66 -0.01 -25.51
CA LEU A 82 2.44 0.87 -26.39
C LEU A 82 3.83 0.28 -26.70
N ILE A 83 4.48 -0.32 -25.70
CA ILE A 83 5.81 -0.95 -25.84
C ILE A 83 5.71 -2.27 -26.61
N ASP A 84 4.63 -3.02 -26.41
CA ASP A 84 4.41 -4.33 -27.05
C ASP A 84 4.02 -4.19 -28.53
N ALA A 85 3.25 -3.15 -28.87
CA ALA A 85 2.75 -2.93 -30.23
C ALA A 85 3.72 -2.14 -31.14
N SER A 86 4.84 -1.66 -30.60
CA SER A 86 5.78 -0.80 -31.33
C SER A 86 7.20 -1.38 -31.30
N GLU A 87 7.90 -1.33 -32.43
CA GLU A 87 9.32 -1.73 -32.48
C GLU A 87 10.17 -0.81 -31.60
N VAL A 88 9.95 0.51 -31.76
CA VAL A 88 10.60 1.58 -31.01
C VAL A 88 9.51 2.53 -30.51
N VAL A 89 9.60 2.91 -29.23
CA VAL A 89 8.73 3.93 -28.63
C VAL A 89 9.59 5.15 -28.33
N THR A 90 9.20 6.30 -28.86
CA THR A 90 9.86 7.57 -28.56
C THR A 90 9.38 8.15 -27.24
N ARG A 91 10.22 8.97 -26.60
CA ARG A 91 9.85 9.71 -25.39
C ARG A 91 8.59 10.57 -25.58
N GLN A 92 8.40 11.16 -26.76
CA GLN A 92 7.22 11.97 -27.05
C GLN A 92 5.94 11.13 -27.15
N GLU A 93 6.02 9.93 -27.71
CA GLU A 93 4.89 8.99 -27.75
C GLU A 93 4.53 8.48 -26.35
N TRP A 94 5.54 8.11 -25.56
CA TRP A 94 5.34 7.74 -24.16
C TRP A 94 4.65 8.86 -23.38
N LYS A 95 5.18 10.09 -23.48
CA LYS A 95 4.59 11.28 -22.87
C LYS A 95 3.12 11.47 -23.25
N ARG A 96 2.83 11.45 -24.56
CA ARG A 96 1.46 11.62 -25.07
C ARG A 96 0.52 10.54 -24.55
N GLN A 97 0.98 9.29 -24.45
CA GLN A 97 0.19 8.20 -23.91
C GLN A 97 -0.12 8.40 -22.43
N ILE A 98 0.87 8.77 -21.62
CA ILE A 98 0.67 8.96 -20.17
C ILE A 98 -0.15 10.22 -19.87
N GLU A 99 0.04 11.31 -20.60
CA GLU A 99 -0.76 12.54 -20.44
C GLU A 99 -2.26 12.31 -20.68
N ARG A 100 -2.62 11.41 -21.61
CA ARG A 100 -4.02 11.04 -21.88
C ARG A 100 -4.72 10.36 -20.71
N LEU A 101 -3.97 9.73 -19.82
CA LEU A 101 -4.51 9.07 -18.64
C LEU A 101 -4.95 10.08 -17.56
N ARG A 102 -4.46 11.34 -17.63
CA ARG A 102 -4.75 12.41 -16.66
C ARG A 102 -4.58 11.91 -15.22
N LEU A 103 -3.43 11.29 -14.94
CA LEU A 103 -3.14 10.56 -13.69
C LEU A 103 -3.48 11.35 -12.42
N ALA A 104 -3.13 12.64 -12.38
CA ALA A 104 -3.39 13.49 -11.22
C ALA A 104 -4.88 13.67 -10.91
N GLU A 105 -5.77 13.54 -11.89
CA GLU A 105 -7.22 13.71 -11.73
C GLU A 105 -7.95 12.40 -11.51
N HIS A 106 -7.56 11.34 -12.22
CA HIS A 106 -8.29 10.06 -12.18
C HIS A 106 -7.67 9.04 -11.22
N TYR A 107 -6.40 9.22 -10.85
CA TYR A 107 -5.64 8.23 -10.09
C TYR A 107 -4.74 8.91 -9.03
N PRO A 108 -5.36 9.58 -8.04
CA PRO A 108 -4.62 10.15 -6.93
C PRO A 108 -3.77 9.07 -6.23
N GLY A 109 -2.52 9.42 -5.93
CA GLY A 109 -1.53 8.51 -5.34
C GLY A 109 -0.53 7.91 -6.34
N ILE A 110 -0.80 7.95 -7.65
CA ILE A 110 0.22 7.65 -8.67
C ILE A 110 1.18 8.85 -8.79
N MET A 111 2.46 8.64 -8.53
CA MET A 111 3.48 9.69 -8.73
C MET A 111 3.94 9.80 -10.19
N GLY A 112 3.75 8.74 -10.97
CA GLY A 112 4.06 8.71 -12.39
C GLY A 112 4.05 7.30 -12.96
N VAL A 113 4.13 7.21 -14.28
CA VAL A 113 4.25 5.95 -15.00
C VAL A 113 5.53 5.97 -15.81
N GLY A 114 6.36 4.96 -15.62
CA GLY A 114 7.67 4.88 -16.23
C GLY A 114 7.93 3.54 -16.90
N TYR A 115 8.97 3.53 -17.73
CA TYR A 115 9.52 2.36 -18.38
C TYR A 115 11.00 2.25 -18.02
N SER A 116 11.38 1.08 -17.52
CA SER A 116 12.76 0.71 -17.23
C SER A 116 13.23 -0.33 -18.23
N ALA A 117 14.22 0.02 -19.05
CA ALA A 117 14.83 -0.90 -19.98
C ALA A 117 15.70 -1.92 -19.23
N VAL A 118 15.77 -3.15 -19.76
CA VAL A 118 16.79 -4.13 -19.39
C VAL A 118 17.92 -4.07 -20.41
N ILE A 119 19.16 -4.00 -19.92
CA ILE A 119 20.34 -3.70 -20.72
C ILE A 119 21.42 -4.74 -20.41
N ALA A 120 21.89 -5.42 -21.46
CA ALA A 120 23.03 -6.32 -21.35
C ALA A 120 24.33 -5.49 -21.18
N PRO A 121 25.32 -5.98 -20.41
CA PRO A 121 26.56 -5.22 -20.15
C PRO A 121 27.26 -4.70 -21.41
N GLU A 122 27.29 -5.50 -22.47
CA GLU A 122 27.87 -5.16 -23.77
C GLU A 122 27.15 -4.00 -24.49
N ASN A 123 25.88 -3.75 -24.16
CA ASN A 123 25.05 -2.71 -24.79
C ASN A 123 24.98 -1.42 -23.96
N LEU A 124 25.56 -1.40 -22.75
CA LEU A 124 25.43 -0.27 -21.83
C LEU A 124 25.95 1.05 -22.42
N ALA A 125 27.15 1.02 -23.01
CA ALA A 125 27.77 2.22 -23.59
C ALA A 125 26.97 2.77 -24.80
N ALA A 126 26.46 1.88 -25.64
CA ALA A 126 25.62 2.26 -26.78
C ALA A 126 24.29 2.87 -26.31
N PHE A 127 23.64 2.22 -25.34
CA PHE A 127 22.39 2.71 -24.75
C PHE A 127 22.55 4.12 -24.15
N GLU A 128 23.62 4.37 -23.39
CA GLU A 128 23.88 5.70 -22.85
C GLU A 128 24.13 6.75 -23.94
N ALA A 129 24.88 6.40 -24.98
CA ALA A 129 25.16 7.30 -26.11
C ALA A 129 23.88 7.66 -26.88
N ASP A 130 22.97 6.70 -27.09
CA ASP A 130 21.69 6.92 -27.76
C ASP A 130 20.83 7.91 -26.96
N VAL A 131 20.69 7.71 -25.65
CA VAL A 131 19.92 8.63 -24.79
C VAL A 131 20.58 10.01 -24.70
N GLN A 132 21.92 10.08 -24.74
CA GLN A 132 22.63 11.36 -24.79
C GLN A 132 22.34 12.10 -26.10
N ALA A 133 22.29 11.40 -27.23
CA ALA A 133 21.95 11.96 -28.53
C ALA A 133 20.49 12.44 -28.62
N GLU A 134 19.58 11.90 -27.81
CA GLU A 134 18.21 12.40 -27.64
C GLU A 134 18.12 13.77 -26.94
N GLY A 135 19.24 14.32 -26.46
CA GLY A 135 19.29 15.63 -25.79
C GLY A 135 19.57 15.57 -24.29
N PHE A 136 20.03 14.43 -23.77
CA PHE A 136 20.41 14.26 -22.36
C PHE A 136 21.92 14.02 -22.21
N PRO A 137 22.80 15.00 -22.51
CA PRO A 137 24.25 14.79 -22.59
C PRO A 137 24.89 14.27 -21.28
N GLY A 138 24.25 14.51 -20.14
CA GLY A 138 24.67 14.02 -18.83
C GLY A 138 24.10 12.65 -18.44
N PHE A 139 23.34 11.99 -19.31
CA PHE A 139 22.71 10.71 -18.98
C PHE A 139 23.76 9.63 -18.75
N ARG A 140 23.57 8.90 -17.65
CA ARG A 140 24.32 7.72 -17.24
C ARG A 140 23.39 6.76 -16.51
N VAL A 141 23.65 5.48 -16.64
CA VAL A 141 23.03 4.46 -15.78
C VAL A 141 23.72 4.50 -14.43
N HIS A 142 22.94 4.68 -13.36
CA HIS A 142 23.49 4.85 -12.00
C HIS A 142 22.77 3.96 -10.98
N PRO A 143 23.44 3.53 -9.90
CA PRO A 143 24.85 3.76 -9.59
C PRO A 143 25.80 3.02 -10.53
N GLU A 144 27.01 3.52 -10.70
CA GLU A 144 28.07 2.85 -11.46
C GLU A 144 28.43 1.49 -10.84
N GLY A 145 29.06 0.62 -11.63
CA GLY A 145 29.58 -0.69 -11.20
C GLY A 145 29.26 -1.80 -12.19
N GLU A 146 30.10 -2.85 -12.17
CA GLU A 146 29.92 -4.02 -13.04
C GLU A 146 28.78 -4.92 -12.56
N ARG A 147 27.90 -5.31 -13.49
CA ARG A 147 26.74 -6.17 -13.22
C ARG A 147 26.52 -7.12 -14.38
N ALA A 148 25.93 -8.28 -14.10
CA ALA A 148 25.55 -9.25 -15.13
C ALA A 148 24.34 -8.77 -15.98
N LEU A 149 23.55 -7.85 -15.42
CA LEU A 149 22.39 -7.26 -16.06
C LEU A 149 22.18 -5.86 -15.48
N TYR A 150 21.92 -4.89 -16.34
CA TYR A 150 21.56 -3.54 -15.93
C TYR A 150 20.08 -3.31 -16.18
N THR A 151 19.51 -2.42 -15.38
CA THR A 151 18.28 -1.73 -15.75
C THR A 151 18.52 -0.24 -15.83
N SER A 152 17.64 0.48 -16.52
CA SER A 152 17.67 1.93 -16.49
C SER A 152 16.28 2.51 -16.72
N ILE A 153 15.85 3.42 -15.85
CA ILE A 153 14.64 4.22 -16.06
C ILE A 153 14.87 5.14 -17.26
N LEU A 154 14.27 4.75 -18.39
CA LEU A 154 14.37 5.44 -19.67
C LEU A 154 13.25 6.47 -19.84
N PHE A 155 12.02 6.09 -19.49
CA PHE A 155 10.87 6.98 -19.49
C PHE A 155 10.26 7.06 -18.10
N LEU A 156 9.81 8.26 -17.71
CA LEU A 156 9.04 8.47 -16.49
C LEU A 156 8.24 9.76 -16.65
N GLU A 157 6.91 9.65 -16.60
CA GLU A 157 6.01 10.78 -16.77
C GLU A 157 5.13 10.99 -15.53
N PRO A 158 4.96 12.24 -15.06
CA PRO A 158 5.49 13.47 -15.67
C PRO A 158 7.01 13.61 -15.50
N PHE A 159 7.72 13.93 -16.58
CA PHE A 159 9.17 14.12 -16.61
C PHE A 159 9.56 15.50 -16.06
N SER A 160 9.25 15.73 -14.79
CA SER A 160 9.50 16.98 -14.08
C SER A 160 9.54 16.79 -12.57
N GLY A 161 9.97 17.81 -11.83
CA GLY A 161 9.97 17.79 -10.37
C GLY A 161 10.75 16.61 -9.78
N ARG A 162 10.13 15.91 -8.82
CA ARG A 162 10.76 14.80 -8.08
C ARG A 162 11.14 13.62 -8.98
N ASN A 163 10.43 13.41 -10.08
CA ASN A 163 10.65 12.27 -10.99
C ASN A 163 11.99 12.34 -11.71
N LEU A 164 12.55 13.54 -11.91
CA LEU A 164 13.86 13.72 -12.55
C LEU A 164 14.99 13.00 -11.79
N ALA A 165 14.87 12.86 -10.46
CA ALA A 165 15.87 12.18 -9.63
C ALA A 165 15.99 10.68 -9.94
N ALA A 166 14.96 10.07 -10.53
CA ALA A 166 14.96 8.65 -10.86
C ALA A 166 15.45 8.37 -12.29
N PHE A 167 15.64 9.39 -13.13
CA PHE A 167 16.06 9.20 -14.51
C PHE A 167 17.46 8.55 -14.57
N GLY A 168 17.61 7.52 -15.39
CA GLY A 168 18.84 6.73 -15.50
C GLY A 168 19.08 5.72 -14.39
N PHE A 169 18.26 5.70 -13.33
CA PHE A 169 18.52 4.82 -12.19
C PHE A 169 18.32 3.34 -12.54
N ASP A 170 19.32 2.54 -12.16
CA ASP A 170 19.34 1.09 -12.21
C ASP A 170 18.61 0.52 -11.01
N MET A 171 17.31 0.28 -11.17
CA MET A 171 16.47 -0.31 -10.12
C MET A 171 16.93 -1.71 -9.70
N TYR A 172 17.61 -2.45 -10.58
CA TYR A 172 18.21 -3.74 -10.26
C TYR A 172 19.37 -3.66 -9.26
N SER A 173 19.97 -2.48 -9.05
CA SER A 173 21.03 -2.30 -8.07
C SER A 173 20.53 -2.45 -6.62
N GLU A 174 19.27 -2.11 -6.34
CA GLU A 174 18.68 -2.15 -5.00
C GLU A 174 18.00 -3.51 -4.73
N PRO A 175 18.33 -4.21 -3.62
CA PRO A 175 17.84 -5.56 -3.35
C PRO A 175 16.31 -5.74 -3.37
N THR A 176 15.55 -4.86 -2.73
CA THR A 176 14.09 -5.01 -2.61
C THR A 176 13.40 -4.80 -3.96
N ARG A 177 13.85 -3.82 -4.75
CA ARG A 177 13.41 -3.62 -6.14
C ARG A 177 13.77 -4.82 -7.00
N ARG A 178 15.02 -5.26 -6.95
CA ARG A 178 15.51 -6.42 -7.72
C ARG A 178 14.70 -7.67 -7.45
N GLN A 179 14.37 -7.97 -6.19
CA GLN A 179 13.54 -9.12 -5.83
C GLN A 179 12.16 -9.06 -6.50
N ALA A 180 11.48 -7.91 -6.45
CA ALA A 180 10.17 -7.74 -7.06
C ALA A 180 10.22 -7.81 -8.59
N MET A 181 11.23 -7.19 -9.20
CA MET A 181 11.42 -7.22 -10.65
C MET A 181 11.74 -8.64 -11.15
N GLN A 182 12.58 -9.39 -10.43
CA GLN A 182 12.86 -10.80 -10.75
C GLN A 182 11.60 -11.66 -10.62
N ALA A 183 10.81 -11.47 -9.57
CA ALA A 183 9.55 -12.18 -9.40
C ALA A 183 8.51 -11.83 -10.48
N ALA A 184 8.49 -10.58 -10.96
CA ALA A 184 7.65 -10.16 -12.08
C ALA A 184 8.11 -10.83 -13.37
N ALA A 185 9.41 -10.74 -13.67
CA ALA A 185 10.01 -11.33 -14.87
C ALA A 185 9.81 -12.85 -14.95
N SER A 186 10.02 -13.58 -13.85
CA SER A 186 9.87 -15.03 -13.84
C SER A 186 8.41 -15.47 -13.95
N SER A 187 7.47 -14.76 -13.32
CA SER A 187 6.06 -15.15 -13.30
C SER A 187 5.24 -14.63 -14.48
N GLY A 188 5.68 -13.57 -15.17
CA GLY A 188 4.87 -12.87 -16.17
C GLY A 188 3.71 -12.08 -15.57
N GLN A 189 3.70 -11.89 -14.25
CA GLN A 189 2.63 -11.21 -13.53
C GLN A 189 3.13 -9.90 -12.91
N THR A 190 2.19 -8.99 -12.66
CA THR A 190 2.44 -7.79 -11.88
C THR A 190 2.97 -8.15 -10.48
N ARG A 191 3.98 -7.41 -10.02
CA ARG A 191 4.52 -7.52 -8.65
C ARG A 191 4.68 -6.15 -8.03
N VAL A 192 4.51 -6.10 -6.72
CA VAL A 192 4.74 -4.92 -5.90
C VAL A 192 5.95 -5.18 -4.99
N THR A 193 6.77 -4.16 -4.75
CA THR A 193 7.90 -4.26 -3.82
C THR A 193 7.43 -4.33 -2.37
N GLY A 194 8.35 -4.76 -1.48
CA GLY A 194 8.28 -4.31 -0.09
C GLY A 194 8.52 -2.79 0.03
N ALA A 195 8.58 -2.29 1.26
CA ALA A 195 8.89 -0.88 1.51
C ALA A 195 10.31 -0.53 1.02
N VAL A 196 10.42 0.56 0.26
CA VAL A 196 11.69 1.11 -0.21
C VAL A 196 11.72 2.63 0.00
N LYS A 197 12.92 3.21 0.00
CA LYS A 197 13.06 4.66 -0.17
C LYS A 197 12.99 4.98 -1.68
N LEU A 198 12.10 5.89 -2.05
CA LEU A 198 12.03 6.39 -3.42
C LEU A 198 13.15 7.41 -3.66
N LEU A 199 13.74 7.40 -4.86
CA LEU A 199 14.72 8.42 -5.26
C LEU A 199 14.06 9.81 -5.35
N GLN A 200 12.75 9.83 -5.56
CA GLN A 200 11.87 10.99 -5.57
C GLN A 200 11.74 11.68 -4.18
N GLU A 201 12.17 11.03 -3.09
CA GLU A 201 12.23 11.62 -1.74
C GLU A 201 13.42 12.57 -1.59
N THR A 202 13.44 13.62 -2.42
CA THR A 202 14.52 14.63 -2.45
C THR A 202 14.25 15.82 -1.52
N HIS A 203 12.98 16.11 -1.22
CA HIS A 203 12.57 17.28 -0.42
C HIS A 203 11.31 16.96 0.41
N GLY A 204 11.19 17.62 1.57
CA GLY A 204 10.06 17.45 2.50
C GLY A 204 10.15 16.19 3.34
N GLU A 205 9.02 15.73 3.86
CA GLU A 205 8.95 14.51 4.67
C GLU A 205 9.20 13.27 3.81
N VAL A 206 10.22 12.49 4.22
CA VAL A 206 10.59 11.22 3.60
C VAL A 206 9.58 10.17 4.03
N GLN A 207 8.87 9.62 3.06
CA GLN A 207 7.92 8.53 3.30
C GLN A 207 8.48 7.20 2.80
N ALA A 208 7.99 6.10 3.39
CA ALA A 208 8.13 4.79 2.77
C ALA A 208 7.39 4.80 1.43
N GLY A 209 8.00 4.18 0.41
CA GLY A 209 7.36 3.99 -0.87
C GLY A 209 7.34 2.53 -1.29
N ILE A 210 6.53 2.26 -2.31
CA ILE A 210 6.48 0.98 -3.00
C ILE A 210 6.52 1.23 -4.50
N LEU A 211 6.89 0.21 -5.27
CA LEU A 211 6.77 0.21 -6.72
C LEU A 211 5.96 -0.98 -7.17
N MET A 212 5.13 -0.76 -8.19
CA MET A 212 4.46 -1.81 -8.93
C MET A 212 5.15 -1.98 -10.28
N TYR A 213 5.44 -3.23 -10.65
CA TYR A 213 6.14 -3.60 -11.88
C TYR A 213 5.29 -4.54 -12.72
N VAL A 214 5.18 -4.24 -14.01
CA VAL A 214 4.63 -5.11 -15.04
C VAL A 214 5.76 -5.46 -16.01
N PRO A 215 6.11 -6.74 -16.18
CA PRO A 215 7.21 -7.15 -17.05
C PRO A 215 6.81 -7.00 -18.53
N VAL A 216 7.75 -6.60 -19.37
CA VAL A 216 7.59 -6.47 -20.82
C VAL A 216 8.58 -7.39 -21.51
N TYR A 217 8.09 -8.15 -22.49
CA TYR A 217 8.86 -9.17 -23.20
C TYR A 217 8.95 -8.86 -24.69
N THR A 218 9.95 -9.43 -25.35
CA THR A 218 10.07 -9.39 -26.81
C THR A 218 9.03 -10.33 -27.43
N SER A 219 8.23 -9.82 -28.37
CA SER A 219 7.06 -10.48 -28.96
C SER A 219 7.36 -11.78 -29.72
N GLU A 220 8.61 -11.97 -30.16
CA GLU A 220 9.03 -13.08 -31.02
C GLU A 220 9.41 -14.37 -30.25
N ARG A 221 9.42 -14.34 -28.92
CA ARG A 221 9.88 -15.47 -28.09
C ARG A 221 8.73 -16.14 -27.34
N SER A 222 8.82 -17.46 -27.19
CA SER A 222 7.91 -18.22 -26.33
C SER A 222 8.04 -17.75 -24.88
N LEU A 223 6.91 -17.60 -24.19
CA LEU A 223 6.84 -17.19 -22.79
C LEU A 223 6.37 -18.35 -21.88
N ALA A 224 6.48 -19.60 -22.34
CA ALA A 224 5.91 -20.76 -21.66
C ALA A 224 6.58 -21.10 -20.32
N THR A 225 7.88 -20.82 -20.17
CA THR A 225 8.66 -21.16 -18.96
C THR A 225 9.36 -19.93 -18.39
N ASP A 226 9.70 -19.97 -17.11
CA ASP A 226 10.42 -18.91 -16.41
C ASP A 226 11.75 -18.57 -17.10
N SER A 227 12.49 -19.59 -17.55
CA SER A 227 13.76 -19.40 -18.26
C SER A 227 13.56 -18.66 -19.59
N LEU A 228 12.55 -19.07 -20.36
CA LEU A 228 12.24 -18.42 -21.63
C LEU A 228 11.77 -16.97 -21.43
N ARG A 229 10.91 -16.71 -20.43
CA ARG A 229 10.48 -15.35 -20.06
C ARG A 229 11.66 -14.46 -19.67
N ASN A 230 12.55 -14.94 -18.81
CA ASN A 230 13.75 -14.20 -18.43
C ASN A 230 14.64 -13.87 -19.64
N SER A 231 14.80 -14.81 -20.58
CA SER A 231 15.58 -14.56 -21.80
C SER A 231 14.91 -13.56 -22.75
N ALA A 232 13.59 -13.42 -22.70
CA ALA A 232 12.81 -12.55 -23.56
C ALA A 232 12.54 -11.17 -22.95
N LEU A 233 12.94 -10.95 -21.70
CA LEU A 233 12.65 -9.73 -20.94
C LEU A 233 13.31 -8.50 -21.59
N LYS A 234 12.48 -7.53 -21.97
CA LYS A 234 12.89 -6.25 -22.58
C LYS A 234 12.97 -5.13 -21.55
N GLY A 235 12.10 -5.19 -20.53
CA GLY A 235 11.99 -4.12 -19.54
C GLY A 235 10.81 -4.30 -18.60
N PHE A 236 10.49 -3.21 -17.91
CA PHE A 236 9.37 -3.14 -16.98
C PHE A 236 8.66 -1.81 -17.13
N VAL A 237 7.34 -1.85 -17.28
CA VAL A 237 6.49 -0.69 -17.00
C VAL A 237 6.24 -0.65 -15.50
N TYR A 238 6.30 0.53 -14.90
CA TYR A 238 6.21 0.67 -13.45
C TYR A 238 5.56 1.98 -13.01
N SER A 239 5.13 2.01 -11.74
CA SER A 239 4.72 3.23 -11.05
C SER A 239 5.29 3.25 -9.62
N PRO A 240 5.85 4.38 -9.15
CA PRO A 240 6.21 4.60 -7.76
C PRO A 240 5.04 5.22 -6.96
N TYR A 241 4.90 4.80 -5.70
CA TYR A 241 3.88 5.29 -4.78
C TYR A 241 4.52 5.71 -3.46
N ARG A 242 4.19 6.92 -2.99
CA ARG A 242 4.40 7.35 -1.61
C ARG A 242 3.28 6.76 -0.77
N MET A 243 3.64 6.04 0.31
CA MET A 243 2.65 5.28 1.06
C MET A 243 1.63 6.17 1.78
N GLY A 244 2.05 7.31 2.33
CA GLY A 244 1.13 8.27 2.96
C GLY A 244 0.15 8.81 1.95
N ASP A 245 0.66 9.37 0.84
CA ASP A 245 -0.16 9.95 -0.22
C ASP A 245 -1.13 8.91 -0.84
N LEU A 246 -0.70 7.66 -0.99
CA LEU A 246 -1.53 6.55 -1.48
C LEU A 246 -2.66 6.23 -0.50
N LEU A 247 -2.35 6.09 0.78
CA LEU A 247 -3.35 5.77 1.81
C LEU A 247 -4.32 6.94 2.01
N ASP A 248 -3.83 8.17 2.01
CA ASP A 248 -4.66 9.37 2.09
C ASP A 248 -5.61 9.47 0.88
N GLY A 249 -5.15 9.10 -0.32
CA GLY A 249 -6.00 9.05 -1.51
C GLY A 249 -7.06 7.93 -1.48
N ILE A 250 -6.79 6.82 -0.78
CA ILE A 250 -7.74 5.72 -0.61
C ILE A 250 -8.75 6.04 0.49
N LEU A 251 -8.27 6.50 1.63
CA LEU A 251 -9.07 6.75 2.83
C LEU A 251 -9.76 8.10 2.79
N GLY A 252 -9.21 9.12 2.12
CA GLY A 252 -9.81 10.46 2.04
C GLY A 252 -11.04 10.54 1.13
N GLU A 253 -11.20 9.62 0.18
CA GLU A 253 -12.44 9.47 -0.61
C GLU A 253 -13.58 8.87 0.25
N GLU A 254 -13.23 7.98 1.17
CA GLU A 254 -14.09 7.55 2.26
C GLU A 254 -14.04 8.62 3.36
N ASN A 255 -14.85 9.68 3.25
CA ASN A 255 -15.31 10.34 4.48
C ASN A 255 -16.00 9.24 5.30
N VAL A 256 -15.23 8.58 6.18
CA VAL A 256 -15.68 7.58 7.11
C VAL A 256 -16.71 8.31 7.97
N ARG A 257 -17.97 8.21 7.57
CA ARG A 257 -19.11 8.61 8.37
C ARG A 257 -19.15 7.67 9.56
N ILE A 258 -18.36 8.02 10.55
CA ILE A 258 -18.58 7.57 11.92
C ILE A 258 -19.73 8.44 12.42
N ASP A 259 -20.94 8.05 12.06
CA ASP A 259 -22.18 8.55 12.66
C ASP A 259 -22.53 7.65 13.86
#